data_AF-A0A2N2BPJ2-F1
#
_entry.id   AF-A0A2N2BPJ2-F1
#
_cell.length_a   1.000
_cell.length_b   1.000
_cell.length_c   1.000
_cell.angle_alpha   90.00
_cell.angle_beta   90.00
_cell.angle_gamma   90.00
#
_symmetry.space_group_name_H-M   'P 1'
#
loop_
_entity.id
_entity.type
_entity.pdbx_description
1 polymer ?
#
loop_
_entity_poly.entity_id
_entity_poly.type
_entity_poly.pdbx_seq_one_letter_code
_entity_poly.pdbx_strand_id
1 'polypeptide(L)'
;MRINRKTAGKGIIILNIFTICVFLLVIFKSLPYEFISGGRLESYDAAVRTATTSIVMMIYGIPVIAAASGLIRVKAYKKFYIGWLIFALILMVVLFFEASLMGVVVVSFGVPLIAVAAGVVDYKQFNLFAKIYLWLSFVFACLNSLGNLLGATWFEKIIMGLVTVIQAMLYFYLARGNPPKRPVKHKK
;
A
#
# COMPACT_ATOMS: atom_id res chain seq x y z
N MET A 1 -0.69 -19.13 16.32
CA MET A 1 -0.16 -19.36 14.95
C MET A 1 0.87 -18.27 14.61
N ARG A 2 2.14 -18.61 14.44
CA ARG A 2 3.18 -17.62 14.02
C ARG A 2 3.10 -17.42 12.51
N ILE A 3 2.44 -16.35 12.06
CA ILE A 3 2.42 -15.96 10.64
C ILE A 3 3.86 -15.64 10.20
N ASN A 4 4.28 -15.99 8.99
CA ASN A 4 5.59 -15.60 8.45
C ASN A 4 5.49 -14.19 7.82
N ARG A 5 6.56 -13.38 7.87
CA ARG A 5 6.62 -12.04 7.21
C ARG A 5 6.21 -12.09 5.74
N LYS A 6 6.69 -13.10 5.00
CA LYS A 6 6.30 -13.28 3.59
C LYS A 6 4.80 -13.54 3.44
N THR A 7 4.22 -14.34 4.33
CA THR A 7 2.77 -14.62 4.33
C THR A 7 1.97 -13.36 4.64
N ALA A 8 2.41 -12.56 5.62
CA ALA A 8 1.76 -11.28 5.92
C ALA A 8 1.83 -10.31 4.73
N GLY A 9 2.99 -10.21 4.06
CA GLY A 9 3.15 -9.42 2.85
C GLY A 9 2.21 -9.87 1.72
N LYS A 10 2.08 -11.18 1.49
CA LYS A 10 1.12 -11.74 0.51
C LYS A 10 -0.31 -11.39 0.89
N GLY A 11 -0.67 -11.52 2.17
CA GLY A 11 -2.00 -11.17 2.67
C GLY A 11 -2.37 -9.72 2.37
N ILE A 12 -1.46 -8.78 2.64
CA ILE A 12 -1.67 -7.36 2.33
C ILE A 12 -1.87 -7.16 0.82
N ILE A 13 -1.03 -7.76 -0.02
CA ILE A 13 -1.14 -7.64 -1.48
C ILE A 13 -2.47 -8.23 -1.97
N ILE A 14 -2.90 -9.38 -1.45
CA ILE A 14 -4.19 -10.01 -1.80
C ILE A 14 -5.35 -9.09 -1.41
N LEU A 15 -5.32 -8.48 -0.23
CA LEU A 15 -6.35 -7.55 0.21
C LEU A 15 -6.36 -6.28 -0.65
N ASN A 16 -5.20 -5.75 -1.04
CA ASN A 16 -5.13 -4.64 -1.99
C ASN A 16 -5.74 -5.02 -3.35
N ILE A 17 -5.42 -6.20 -3.87
CA ILE A 17 -5.99 -6.70 -5.14
C ILE A 17 -7.51 -6.86 -5.02
N PHE A 18 -8.00 -7.41 -3.91
CA PHE A 18 -9.43 -7.50 -3.64
C PHE A 18 -10.10 -6.11 -3.69
N THR A 19 -9.53 -5.12 -3.00
CA THR A 19 -10.06 -3.76 -3.02
C THR A 19 -10.01 -3.13 -4.41
N ILE A 20 -8.94 -3.35 -5.18
CA ILE A 20 -8.86 -2.93 -6.59
C ILE A 20 -10.00 -3.55 -7.40
N CYS A 21 -10.29 -4.84 -7.23
CA CYS A 21 -11.40 -5.50 -7.91
C CYS A 21 -12.75 -4.87 -7.55
N VAL A 22 -12.99 -4.58 -6.27
CA VAL A 22 -14.21 -3.88 -5.83
C VAL A 22 -14.33 -2.51 -6.50
N PHE A 23 -13.25 -1.73 -6.52
CA PHE A 23 -13.23 -0.41 -7.15
C PHE A 23 -13.45 -0.46 -8.66
N LEU A 24 -12.88 -1.46 -9.34
CA LEU A 24 -13.15 -1.70 -10.75
C LEU A 24 -14.61 -2.07 -11.00
N LEU A 25 -15.23 -2.88 -10.15
CA LEU A 25 -16.66 -3.22 -10.27
C LEU A 25 -17.57 -1.99 -10.10
N VAL A 26 -17.19 -1.04 -9.23
CA VAL A 26 -17.88 0.25 -9.13
C VAL A 26 -17.69 1.09 -10.39
N ILE A 27 -16.46 1.18 -10.91
CA ILE A 27 -16.17 1.90 -12.17
C ILE A 27 -16.93 1.29 -13.34
N PHE A 28 -17.08 -0.03 -13.40
CA PHE A 28 -17.89 -0.71 -14.42
C PHE A 28 -19.39 -0.70 -14.14
N LYS A 29 -19.85 0.06 -13.14
CA LYS A 29 -21.27 0.18 -12.74
C LYS A 29 -21.93 -1.16 -12.37
N SER A 30 -21.12 -2.17 -12.05
CA SER A 30 -21.58 -3.48 -11.57
C SER A 30 -21.90 -3.45 -10.08
N LEU A 31 -21.29 -2.51 -9.35
CA LEU A 31 -21.57 -2.22 -7.94
C LEU A 31 -21.97 -0.74 -7.75
N PRO A 32 -22.78 -0.43 -6.73
CA PRO A 32 -23.19 0.94 -6.40
C PRO A 32 -21.99 1.80 -6.00
N TYR A 33 -21.99 3.08 -6.39
CA TYR A 33 -20.86 3.97 -6.16
C TYR A 33 -20.73 4.39 -4.69
N GLU A 34 -21.80 4.24 -3.93
CA GLU A 34 -21.88 4.43 -2.48
C GLU A 34 -21.01 3.41 -1.72
N PHE A 35 -20.48 2.38 -2.39
CA PHE A 35 -19.47 1.47 -1.83
C PHE A 35 -18.06 2.06 -1.84
N ILE A 36 -17.90 3.31 -2.29
CA ILE A 36 -16.65 4.06 -2.22
C ILE A 36 -16.73 5.10 -1.11
N SER A 37 -15.66 5.19 -0.31
CA SER A 37 -15.47 6.23 0.70
C SER A 37 -16.62 6.33 1.71
N GLY A 38 -17.20 5.20 2.10
CA GLY A 38 -18.26 5.16 3.10
C GLY A 38 -19.61 5.70 2.61
N GLY A 39 -19.84 5.81 1.31
CA GLY A 39 -21.08 6.36 0.75
C GLY A 39 -21.26 7.87 0.98
N ARG A 40 -20.16 8.60 1.21
CA ARG A 40 -20.17 10.04 1.51
C ARG A 40 -19.94 10.92 0.29
N LEU A 41 -19.70 10.31 -0.87
CA LEU A 41 -19.45 11.03 -2.10
C LEU A 41 -20.78 11.43 -2.73
N GLU A 42 -20.88 12.68 -3.17
CA GLU A 42 -22.13 13.25 -3.69
C GLU A 42 -22.49 12.73 -5.09
N SER A 43 -21.54 12.14 -5.81
CA SER A 43 -21.73 11.71 -7.19
C SER A 43 -20.90 10.49 -7.57
N TYR A 44 -21.38 9.79 -8.60
CA TYR A 44 -20.66 8.72 -9.27
C TYR A 44 -19.28 9.18 -9.77
N ASP A 45 -19.18 10.38 -10.35
CA ASP A 45 -17.91 10.90 -10.88
C ASP A 45 -16.88 11.13 -9.76
N ALA A 46 -17.33 11.62 -8.60
CA ALA A 46 -16.47 11.76 -7.43
C ALA A 46 -15.99 10.38 -6.92
N ALA A 47 -16.86 9.37 -6.95
CA ALA A 47 -16.50 8.00 -6.62
C ALA A 47 -15.50 7.38 -7.60
N VAL A 48 -15.67 7.58 -8.91
CA VAL A 48 -14.73 7.12 -9.93
C VAL A 48 -13.36 7.77 -9.74
N ARG A 49 -13.28 9.08 -9.47
CA ARG A 49 -12.00 9.77 -9.21
C ARG A 49 -11.30 9.22 -7.97
N THR A 50 -12.07 9.03 -6.89
CA THR A 50 -11.56 8.48 -5.61
C THR A 50 -11.07 7.03 -5.77
N ALA A 51 -11.86 6.21 -6.46
CA ALA A 51 -11.53 4.82 -6.78
C ALA A 51 -10.27 4.73 -7.65
N THR A 52 -10.19 5.54 -8.72
CA THR A 52 -9.05 5.58 -9.63
C THR A 52 -7.77 5.97 -8.91
N THR A 53 -7.82 7.04 -8.10
CA THR A 53 -6.69 7.46 -7.27
C THR A 53 -6.24 6.31 -6.37
N SER A 54 -7.18 5.67 -5.68
CA SER A 54 -6.87 4.57 -4.75
C SER A 54 -6.29 3.34 -5.46
N ILE A 55 -6.79 2.98 -6.65
CA ILE A 55 -6.24 1.89 -7.47
C ILE A 55 -4.77 2.19 -7.81
N VAL A 56 -4.47 3.40 -8.29
CA VAL A 56 -3.11 3.80 -8.64
C VAL A 56 -2.19 3.71 -7.42
N MET A 57 -2.65 4.18 -6.26
CA MET A 57 -1.91 4.10 -5.00
C MET A 57 -1.65 2.66 -4.53
N MET A 58 -2.64 1.78 -4.69
CA MET A 58 -2.49 0.36 -4.33
C MET A 58 -1.53 -0.37 -5.27
N ILE A 59 -1.58 -0.09 -6.58
CA ILE A 59 -0.63 -0.63 -7.57
C ILE A 59 0.78 -0.15 -7.24
N TYR A 60 0.95 1.16 -7.00
CA TYR A 60 2.22 1.75 -6.56
C TYR A 60 2.79 1.04 -5.33
N GLY A 61 1.93 0.74 -4.35
CA GLY A 61 2.33 0.10 -3.09
C GLY A 61 2.80 -1.35 -3.23
N ILE A 62 2.39 -2.11 -4.26
CA ILE A 62 2.69 -3.55 -4.36
C ILE A 62 4.21 -3.84 -4.30
N PRO A 63 5.07 -3.22 -5.13
CA PRO A 63 6.52 -3.47 -5.05
C PRO A 63 7.17 -2.99 -3.76
N VAL A 64 6.59 -1.99 -3.11
CA VAL A 64 7.04 -1.45 -1.81
C VAL A 64 6.74 -2.46 -0.71
N ILE A 65 5.53 -3.00 -0.67
CA ILE A 65 5.10 -4.06 0.26
C ILE A 65 5.92 -5.33 0.02
N ALA A 66 6.12 -5.72 -1.23
CA ALA A 66 6.92 -6.89 -1.59
C ALA A 66 8.38 -6.76 -1.11
N ALA A 67 8.98 -5.56 -1.23
CA ALA A 67 10.29 -5.26 -0.66
C ALA A 67 10.28 -5.33 0.88
N ALA A 68 9.40 -4.58 1.53
CA ALA A 68 9.36 -4.43 2.99
C ALA A 68 9.06 -5.74 3.74
N SER A 69 8.26 -6.62 3.11
CA SER A 69 7.95 -7.96 3.62
C SER A 69 9.04 -9.00 3.33
N GLY A 70 10.00 -8.68 2.45
CA GLY A 70 11.05 -9.60 2.00
C GLY A 70 10.55 -10.67 1.03
N LEU A 71 9.42 -10.44 0.36
CA LEU A 71 8.93 -11.30 -0.72
C LEU A 71 9.89 -11.31 -1.91
N ILE A 72 10.47 -10.16 -2.22
CA ILE A 72 11.45 -10.00 -3.29
C ILE A 72 12.80 -9.54 -2.76
N ARG A 73 13.86 -10.07 -3.38
CA ARG A 73 15.23 -9.64 -3.12
C ARG A 73 15.50 -8.42 -4.00
N VAL A 74 15.32 -7.22 -3.46
CA VAL A 74 15.38 -5.96 -4.23
C VAL A 74 16.64 -5.80 -5.10
N LYS A 75 17.79 -6.32 -4.64
CA LYS A 75 19.04 -6.32 -5.41
C LYS A 75 18.94 -7.05 -6.76
N ALA A 76 18.13 -8.09 -6.84
CA ALA A 76 17.91 -8.84 -8.09
C ALA A 76 17.06 -8.06 -9.11
N TYR A 77 16.35 -7.03 -8.66
CA TYR A 77 15.38 -6.28 -9.46
C TYR A 77 15.75 -4.79 -9.57
N LYS A 78 17.04 -4.44 -9.46
CA LYS A 78 17.51 -3.04 -9.45
C LYS A 78 16.95 -2.22 -10.63
N LYS A 79 17.01 -2.76 -11.85
CA LYS A 79 16.49 -2.08 -13.06
C LYS A 79 15.00 -1.79 -12.98
N PHE A 80 14.21 -2.73 -12.48
CA PHE A 80 12.78 -2.54 -12.24
C PHE A 80 12.53 -1.42 -11.24
N TYR A 81 13.28 -1.37 -10.13
CA TYR A 81 13.14 -0.32 -9.12
C TYR A 81 13.59 1.06 -9.59
N ILE A 82 14.53 1.16 -10.53
CA ILE A 82 14.86 2.44 -11.18
C ILE A 82 13.66 2.94 -11.98
N GLY A 83 13.06 2.09 -12.82
CA GLY A 83 11.85 2.43 -13.55
C GLY A 83 10.69 2.80 -12.60
N TRP A 84 10.54 2.05 -11.51
CA TRP A 84 9.52 2.31 -10.49
C TRP A 84 9.76 3.62 -9.73
N LEU A 85 11.02 4.01 -9.51
CA LEU A 85 11.37 5.30 -8.91
C LEU A 85 10.94 6.45 -9.82
N ILE A 86 11.25 6.35 -11.12
CA ILE A 86 10.84 7.35 -12.11
C ILE A 86 9.31 7.44 -12.15
N PHE A 87 8.62 6.30 -12.21
CA PHE A 87 7.17 6.24 -12.13
C PHE A 87 6.63 6.91 -10.87
N ALA A 88 7.22 6.66 -9.70
CA ALA A 88 6.80 7.27 -8.43
C ALA A 88 6.95 8.80 -8.45
N LEU A 89 8.05 9.32 -9.02
CA LEU A 89 8.29 10.75 -9.14
C LEU A 89 7.26 11.41 -10.08
N ILE A 90 6.99 10.80 -11.24
CA ILE A 90 5.95 11.26 -12.17
C ILE A 90 4.58 11.22 -11.49
N LEU A 91 4.28 10.12 -10.79
CA LEU A 91 3.02 9.95 -10.08
C LEU A 91 2.82 11.02 -9.00
N MET A 92 3.85 11.41 -8.25
CA MET A 92 3.76 12.52 -7.31
C MET A 92 3.40 13.84 -7.99
N VAL A 93 3.99 14.13 -9.15
CA VAL A 93 3.67 15.33 -9.92
C VAL A 93 2.21 15.29 -10.38
N VAL A 94 1.76 14.17 -10.95
CA VAL A 94 0.35 14.00 -11.37
C VAL A 94 -0.61 14.18 -10.18
N LEU A 95 -0.34 13.52 -9.05
CA LEU A 95 -1.20 13.62 -7.86
C LEU A 95 -1.23 15.03 -7.25
N PHE A 96 -0.13 15.78 -7.39
CA PHE A 96 -0.08 17.17 -6.97
C PHE A 96 -1.00 18.05 -7.83
N PHE A 97 -0.98 17.87 -9.15
CA PHE A 97 -1.88 18.59 -10.07
C PHE A 97 -3.35 18.19 -9.92
N GLU A 98 -3.62 16.92 -9.59
CA GLU A 98 -4.96 16.42 -9.25
C GLU A 98 -5.42 16.83 -7.83
N ALA A 99 -4.67 17.71 -7.15
CA ALA A 99 -4.92 18.18 -5.77
C ALA A 99 -5.09 17.06 -4.73
N SER A 100 -4.58 15.85 -5.02
CA SER A 100 -4.64 14.70 -4.12
C SER A 100 -3.48 14.74 -3.14
N LEU A 101 -3.56 15.66 -2.16
CA LEU A 101 -2.53 15.81 -1.12
C LEU A 101 -2.24 14.49 -0.41
N MET A 102 -3.30 13.72 -0.12
CA MET A 102 -3.18 12.39 0.48
C MET A 102 -2.43 11.40 -0.42
N GLY A 103 -2.69 11.45 -1.73
CA GLY A 103 -1.95 10.64 -2.71
C GLY A 103 -0.46 10.97 -2.69
N VAL A 104 -0.10 12.26 -2.76
CA VAL A 104 1.30 12.71 -2.71
C VAL A 104 1.99 12.23 -1.43
N VAL A 105 1.33 12.37 -0.29
CA VAL A 105 1.85 11.92 1.02
C VAL A 105 2.10 10.40 1.02
N VAL A 106 1.13 9.61 0.58
CA VAL A 106 1.27 8.14 0.57
C VAL A 106 2.34 7.68 -0.42
N VAL A 107 2.48 8.31 -1.60
CA VAL A 107 3.56 7.98 -2.54
C VAL A 107 4.90 8.27 -1.89
N SER A 108 5.04 9.44 -1.25
CA SER A 108 6.27 9.88 -0.59
C SER A 108 6.77 8.90 0.45
N PHE A 109 5.88 8.17 1.14
CA PHE A 109 6.27 7.14 2.11
C PHE A 109 7.07 5.99 1.49
N GLY A 110 6.75 5.60 0.25
CA GLY A 110 7.39 4.49 -0.45
C GLY A 110 8.68 4.88 -1.18
N VAL A 111 8.84 6.15 -1.54
CA VAL A 111 9.95 6.64 -2.39
C VAL A 111 11.33 6.34 -1.79
N PRO A 112 11.62 6.60 -0.49
CA PRO A 112 12.91 6.27 0.09
C PRO A 112 13.24 4.77 0.01
N LEU A 113 12.24 3.90 0.20
CA LEU A 113 12.43 2.45 0.10
C LEU A 113 12.72 2.01 -1.33
N ILE A 114 12.01 2.59 -2.30
CA ILE A 114 12.25 2.37 -3.73
C ILE A 114 13.62 2.89 -4.14
N ALA A 115 14.05 4.06 -3.64
CA ALA A 115 15.36 4.64 -3.95
C ALA A 115 16.52 3.76 -3.42
N VAL A 116 16.37 3.16 -2.23
CA VAL A 116 17.31 2.16 -1.74
C VAL A 116 17.28 0.89 -2.61
N ALA A 117 16.09 0.42 -2.99
CA ALA A 117 15.93 -0.77 -3.85
C ALA A 117 16.52 -0.56 -5.26
N ALA A 118 16.43 0.66 -5.79
CA ALA A 118 17.04 1.12 -7.04
C ALA A 118 18.56 1.30 -6.93
N GLY A 119 19.12 1.27 -5.72
CA GLY A 119 20.54 1.50 -5.44
C GLY A 119 20.98 2.95 -5.62
N VAL A 120 20.03 3.90 -5.54
CA VAL A 120 20.29 5.35 -5.49
C VAL A 120 20.70 5.77 -4.07
N VAL A 121 20.17 5.09 -3.05
CA VAL A 121 20.47 5.29 -1.63
C VAL A 121 21.13 4.05 -1.03
N ASP A 122 21.98 4.22 -0.01
CA ASP A 122 22.71 3.11 0.63
C ASP A 122 21.73 2.04 1.18
N TYR A 123 21.98 0.79 0.79
CA TYR A 123 21.26 -0.38 1.25
C TYR A 123 21.22 -0.55 2.77
N LYS A 124 22.19 0.01 3.52
CA LYS A 124 22.15 0.03 4.99
C LYS A 124 20.88 0.69 5.53
N GLN A 125 20.33 1.66 4.80
CA GLN A 125 19.11 2.38 5.18
C GLN A 125 17.81 1.62 4.85
N PHE A 126 17.89 0.51 4.11
CA PHE A 126 16.70 -0.27 3.70
C PHE A 126 15.82 -0.66 4.89
N ASN A 127 16.45 -1.14 5.97
CA ASN A 127 15.72 -1.59 7.16
C ASN A 127 15.00 -0.43 7.86
N LEU A 128 15.61 0.76 7.88
CA LEU A 128 15.02 1.95 8.46
C LEU A 128 13.79 2.38 7.65
N PHE A 129 13.94 2.58 6.35
CA PHE A 129 12.82 3.01 5.49
C PHE A 129 11.72 1.97 5.38
N ALA A 130 12.05 0.68 5.34
CA ALA A 130 11.04 -0.38 5.38
C ALA A 130 10.24 -0.31 6.68
N LYS A 131 10.89 -0.08 7.82
CA LYS A 131 10.22 0.03 9.12
C LYS A 131 9.33 1.28 9.19
N ILE A 132 9.82 2.43 8.72
CA ILE A 132 9.04 3.67 8.65
C ILE A 132 7.80 3.46 7.77
N TYR A 133 7.98 2.94 6.56
CA TYR A 133 6.89 2.66 5.62
C TYR A 133 5.82 1.75 6.24
N LEU A 134 6.23 0.66 6.92
CA LEU A 134 5.30 -0.28 7.54
C LEU A 134 4.50 0.34 8.69
N TRP A 135 5.13 1.20 9.52
CA TRP A 135 4.43 1.91 10.59
C TRP A 135 3.45 2.96 10.04
N LEU A 136 3.85 3.73 9.03
CA LEU A 136 2.96 4.69 8.39
C LEU A 136 1.77 3.98 7.71
N SER A 137 2.02 2.86 7.04
CA SER A 137 0.97 2.04 6.41
C SER A 137 0.01 1.43 7.44
N PHE A 138 0.52 1.05 8.62
CA PHE A 138 -0.31 0.60 9.74
C PHE A 138 -1.26 1.71 10.21
N VAL A 139 -0.73 2.91 10.48
CA VAL A 139 -1.55 4.06 10.91
C VAL A 139 -2.60 4.39 9.85
N PHE A 140 -2.22 4.41 8.57
CA PHE A 140 -3.14 4.66 7.47
C PHE A 140 -4.26 3.59 7.39
N ALA A 141 -3.92 2.31 7.57
CA ALA A 141 -4.91 1.23 7.61
C ALA A 141 -5.87 1.34 8.81
N CYS A 142 -5.39 1.80 9.98
CA CYS A 142 -6.24 2.12 11.13
C CYS A 142 -7.22 3.26 10.81
N LEU A 143 -6.74 4.34 10.19
CA LEU A 143 -7.59 5.46 9.78
C LEU A 143 -8.64 5.01 8.75
N ASN A 144 -8.26 4.18 7.78
CA ASN A 144 -9.23 3.61 6.83
C ASN A 144 -10.27 2.74 7.53
N SER A 145 -9.86 1.93 8.51
CA SER A 145 -10.79 1.11 9.30
C SER A 145 -11.80 1.97 10.06
N LEU A 146 -11.35 3.06 10.68
CA LEU A 146 -12.24 4.02 11.33
C LEU A 146 -13.18 4.68 10.31
N GLY A 147 -12.65 5.08 9.16
CA GLY A 147 -13.44 5.66 8.07
C GLY A 147 -14.57 4.73 7.62
N ASN A 148 -14.26 3.45 7.42
CA ASN A 148 -15.21 2.41 7.00
C ASN A 148 -16.27 2.10 8.07
N LEU A 149 -15.86 2.01 9.34
CA LEU A 149 -16.79 1.81 10.47
C LEU A 149 -17.78 2.98 10.61
N LEU A 150 -17.33 4.19 10.32
CA LEU A 150 -18.14 5.40 10.29
C LEU A 150 -18.89 5.59 8.95
N GLY A 151 -18.77 4.66 8.00
CA GLY A 151 -19.42 4.74 6.70
C GLY A 151 -20.95 4.70 6.80
N ALA A 152 -21.65 5.09 5.75
CA ALA A 152 -23.11 5.03 5.68
C ALA A 152 -23.62 3.63 5.31
N THR A 153 -22.87 2.90 4.48
CA THR A 153 -23.32 1.62 3.91
C THR A 153 -22.89 0.42 4.75
N TRP A 154 -23.70 -0.65 4.73
CA TRP A 154 -23.37 -1.91 5.40
C TRP A 154 -22.11 -2.55 4.79
N PHE A 155 -21.93 -2.41 3.47
CA PHE A 155 -20.79 -2.94 2.74
C PHE A 155 -19.49 -2.35 3.27
N GLU A 156 -19.46 -1.03 3.48
CA GLU A 156 -18.29 -0.34 4.02
C GLU A 156 -18.03 -0.73 5.47
N LYS A 157 -19.05 -0.71 6.32
CA LYS A 157 -18.91 -1.05 7.74
C LYS A 157 -18.39 -2.47 7.97
N ILE A 158 -18.92 -3.43 7.20
CA ILE A 158 -18.67 -4.86 7.42
C ILE A 158 -17.54 -5.34 6.52
N ILE A 159 -17.70 -5.29 5.21
CA ILE A 159 -16.75 -5.90 4.27
C ILE A 159 -15.46 -5.08 4.22
N MET A 160 -15.55 -3.79 3.89
CA MET A 160 -14.36 -2.95 3.78
C MET A 160 -13.72 -2.71 5.14
N GLY A 161 -14.52 -2.56 6.20
CA GLY A 161 -14.04 -2.48 7.57
C GLY A 161 -13.21 -3.70 7.98
N LEU A 162 -13.69 -4.92 7.69
CA LEU A 162 -12.93 -6.15 7.95
C LEU A 162 -11.64 -6.20 7.13
N VAL A 163 -11.70 -5.85 5.84
CA VAL A 163 -10.51 -5.81 4.96
C VAL A 163 -9.44 -4.90 5.56
N THR A 164 -9.80 -3.68 5.95
CA THR A 164 -8.84 -2.70 6.46
C THR A 164 -8.34 -3.04 7.86
N VAL A 165 -9.16 -3.68 8.70
CA VAL A 165 -8.73 -4.19 10.02
C VAL A 165 -7.70 -5.30 9.83
N ILE A 166 -7.95 -6.25 8.93
CA ILE A 166 -6.98 -7.32 8.64
C ILE A 166 -5.70 -6.71 8.07
N GLN A 167 -5.79 -5.73 7.14
CA GLN A 167 -4.61 -5.02 6.64
C GLN A 167 -3.83 -4.35 7.78
N ALA A 168 -4.49 -3.65 8.70
CA ALA A 168 -3.85 -3.01 9.85
C ALA A 168 -3.12 -4.05 10.72
N MET A 169 -3.76 -5.18 11.03
CA MET A 169 -3.14 -6.26 11.79
C MET A 169 -1.89 -6.82 11.08
N LEU A 170 -1.93 -6.99 9.76
CA LEU A 170 -0.80 -7.50 8.99
C LEU A 170 0.35 -6.48 8.90
N TYR A 171 0.05 -5.19 8.70
CA TYR A 171 1.06 -4.13 8.73
C TYR A 171 1.70 -4.02 10.11
N PHE A 172 0.91 -4.04 11.18
CA PHE A 172 1.41 -4.05 12.56
C PHE A 172 2.35 -5.24 12.81
N TYR A 173 1.95 -6.44 12.37
CA TYR A 173 2.77 -7.64 12.49
C TYR A 173 4.13 -7.49 11.77
N LEU A 174 4.14 -6.90 10.56
CA LEU A 174 5.37 -6.64 9.82
C LEU A 174 6.24 -5.55 10.45
N ALA A 175 5.61 -4.48 10.96
CA ALA A 175 6.26 -3.30 11.53
C ALA A 175 6.95 -3.60 12.86
N ARG A 176 6.33 -4.43 13.71
CA ARG A 176 6.90 -4.86 15.00
C ARG A 176 8.03 -5.87 14.83
N GLY A 177 7.99 -6.67 13.77
CA GLY A 177 8.98 -7.72 13.53
C GLY A 177 10.32 -7.12 13.11
N ASN A 178 11.42 -7.68 13.61
CA ASN A 178 12.75 -7.35 13.09
C ASN A 178 12.84 -7.74 11.60
N PRO A 179 13.42 -6.89 10.73
CA PRO A 179 13.69 -7.26 9.36
C PRO A 179 14.61 -8.50 9.33
N PRO A 180 14.51 -9.35 8.29
CA PRO A 180 15.27 -10.59 8.24
C PRO A 180 16.76 -10.31 8.46
N LYS A 181 17.36 -10.94 9.48
CA LYS A 181 18.81 -10.95 9.68
C LYS A 181 19.45 -11.50 8.41
N ARG A 182 20.46 -10.81 7.87
CA ARG A 182 21.24 -11.33 6.75
C ARG A 182 21.79 -12.71 7.14
N PRO A 183 21.72 -13.74 6.28
CA PRO A 183 22.56 -14.90 6.48
C PRO A 183 24.01 -14.40 6.48
N VAL A 184 24.72 -14.65 7.58
CA VAL A 184 26.15 -14.40 7.68
C VAL A 184 26.78 -15.24 6.58
N LYS A 185 27.37 -14.60 5.56
CA LYS A 185 28.27 -15.32 4.65
C LYS A 185 29.43 -15.78 5.52
N HIS A 186 29.45 -17.07 5.87
CA HIS A 186 30.71 -17.70 6.25
C HIS A 186 31.64 -17.53 5.06
N LYS A 187 32.66 -16.68 5.20
CA LYS A 187 33.84 -16.75 4.33
C LYS A 187 34.39 -18.16 4.55
N LYS A 188 34.27 -19.01 3.54
CA LYS A 188 35.17 -20.15 3.38
C LYS A 188 36.49 -19.61 2.86
#